data_AF-A0A8J2H615-F1
#
_entry.id   AF-A0A8J2H615-F1
#
_cell.length_a   1.000
_cell.length_b   1.000
_cell.length_c   1.000
_cell.angle_alpha   90.00
_cell.angle_beta   90.00
_cell.angle_gamma   90.00
#
_symmetry.space_group_name_H-M   'P 1'
#
loop_
_entity.id
_entity.type
_entity.pdbx_description
1 polymer ?
#
loop_
_entity_poly.entity_id
_entity_poly.type
_entity_poly.pdbx_seq_one_letter_code
_entity_poly.pdbx_strand_id
1 'polypeptide(L)'
;MNNLLIISTGICLFAQTVPVLIKSIISWMYAESPSEAAIKNEMQQLEQEMASISMVDEFAKYTRVQRRHTLLKKNYADGTMARVSTRNKIQIFLIYFAKLFNGIAVAVLLYFWRNEPVIVLPKGTLWPINIIYS
;
A
#
# COMPACT_ATOMS: atom_id res chain seq x y z
N MET A 1 -18.39 -29.47 -15.72
CA MET A 1 -18.58 -28.87 -14.38
C MET A 1 -17.27 -28.69 -13.61
N ASN A 2 -16.41 -29.71 -13.46
CA ASN A 2 -15.12 -29.57 -12.75
C ASN A 2 -14.22 -28.44 -13.28
N ASN A 3 -14.08 -28.32 -14.61
CA ASN A 3 -13.21 -27.30 -15.20
C ASN A 3 -13.70 -25.87 -14.96
N LEU A 4 -15.02 -25.65 -14.85
CA LEU A 4 -15.61 -24.33 -14.64
C LEU A 4 -15.34 -23.79 -13.24
N LEU A 5 -15.49 -24.66 -12.22
CA LEU A 5 -15.18 -24.32 -10.84
C LEU A 5 -13.68 -24.05 -10.67
N ILE A 6 -12.82 -24.87 -11.27
CA ILE A 6 -11.36 -24.66 -11.23
C ILE A 6 -10.98 -23.31 -11.86
N ILE A 7 -11.57 -22.97 -13.02
CA ILE A 7 -11.31 -21.69 -13.71
C ILE A 7 -11.83 -20.50 -12.87
N SER A 8 -13.05 -20.60 -12.32
CA SER A 8 -13.65 -19.54 -11.50
C SER A 8 -12.89 -19.31 -10.20
N THR A 9 -12.56 -20.39 -9.48
CA THR A 9 -11.75 -20.30 -8.25
C THR A 9 -10.35 -19.80 -8.54
N GLY A 10 -9.73 -20.23 -9.65
CA GLY A 10 -8.42 -19.75 -10.09
C GLY A 10 -8.40 -18.26 -10.39
N ILE A 11 -9.39 -17.75 -11.11
CA ILE A 11 -9.54 -16.30 -11.40
C ILE A 11 -9.73 -15.50 -10.12
N CYS A 12 -10.53 -16.01 -9.17
CA CYS A 12 -10.79 -15.32 -7.91
C CYS A 12 -9.54 -15.26 -7.03
N LEU A 13 -8.80 -16.37 -6.93
CA LEU A 13 -7.53 -16.42 -6.20
C LEU A 13 -6.49 -15.47 -6.82
N PHE A 14 -6.39 -15.45 -8.15
CA PHE A 14 -5.47 -14.54 -8.86
C PHE A 14 -5.83 -13.07 -8.61
N ALA A 15 -7.12 -12.75 -8.60
CA ALA A 15 -7.58 -11.41 -8.29
C ALA A 15 -7.26 -10.95 -6.86
N GLN A 16 -7.26 -11.88 -5.92
CA GLN A 16 -6.92 -11.62 -4.52
C GLN A 16 -5.41 -11.43 -4.31
N THR A 17 -4.58 -12.15 -5.06
CA THR A 17 -3.11 -12.12 -4.91
C THR A 17 -2.47 -10.93 -5.63
N VAL A 18 -2.99 -10.49 -6.76
CA VAL A 18 -2.50 -9.32 -7.52
C VAL A 18 -2.33 -8.05 -6.67
N PRO A 19 -3.31 -7.59 -5.86
CA PRO A 19 -3.14 -6.38 -5.04
C PRO A 19 -2.10 -6.56 -3.93
N VAL A 20 -1.86 -7.78 -3.45
CA VAL A 20 -0.80 -8.08 -2.48
C VAL A 20 0.57 -7.98 -3.16
N LEU A 21 0.71 -8.54 -4.36
CA LEU A 21 1.95 -8.45 -5.15
C LEU A 21 2.28 -6.99 -5.51
N ILE A 22 1.29 -6.21 -5.94
CA ILE A 22 1.45 -4.77 -6.24
C ILE A 22 1.97 -4.02 -5.00
N LYS A 23 1.39 -4.26 -3.83
CA LYS A 23 1.85 -3.64 -2.58
C LYS A 23 3.30 -4.02 -2.26
N SER A 24 3.66 -5.29 -2.39
CA SER A 24 5.03 -5.75 -2.14
C SER A 24 6.04 -5.13 -3.10
N ILE A 25 5.74 -5.07 -4.40
CA ILE A 25 6.61 -4.47 -5.41
C ILE A 25 6.81 -2.98 -5.14
N ILE A 26 5.73 -2.25 -4.85
CA ILE A 26 5.82 -0.81 -4.52
C ILE A 26 6.57 -0.59 -3.21
N SER A 27 6.39 -1.46 -2.21
CA SER A 27 7.16 -1.37 -0.97
C SER A 27 8.66 -1.60 -1.19
N TRP A 28 9.01 -2.52 -2.08
CA TRP A 28 10.39 -2.82 -2.40
C TRP A 28 11.04 -1.72 -3.25
N MET A 29 10.32 -1.21 -4.27
CA MET A 29 10.81 -0.12 -5.12
C MET A 29 11.01 1.19 -4.35
N TYR A 30 10.18 1.46 -3.35
CA TYR A 30 10.29 2.63 -2.48
C TYR A 30 10.97 2.30 -1.15
N ALA A 31 11.77 1.23 -1.09
CA ALA A 31 12.62 0.96 0.05
C ALA A 31 13.55 2.16 0.28
N GLU A 32 13.77 2.48 1.56
CA GLU A 32 14.41 3.69 2.04
C GLU A 32 15.73 3.96 1.30
N SER A 33 15.79 5.09 0.59
CA SER A 33 16.95 5.40 -0.23
C SER A 33 18.15 5.77 0.66
N PRO A 34 19.39 5.43 0.27
CA PRO A 34 20.60 5.79 1.03
C PRO A 34 20.73 7.30 1.26
N SER A 35 20.09 8.12 0.43
CA SER A 35 19.99 9.58 0.62
C SER A 35 19.19 9.98 1.87
N GLU A 36 18.17 9.22 2.27
CA GLU A 36 17.37 9.51 3.47
C GLU A 36 18.15 9.19 4.75
N ALA A 37 18.97 8.13 4.73
CA ALA A 37 19.89 7.82 5.80
C ALA A 37 20.94 8.94 5.99
N ALA A 38 21.45 9.51 4.89
CA ALA A 38 22.40 10.63 4.95
C ALA A 38 21.79 11.88 5.63
N ILE A 39 20.55 12.25 5.27
CA ILE A 39 19.86 13.41 5.87
C ILE A 39 19.57 13.17 7.36
N LYS A 40 19.19 11.94 7.74
CA LYS A 40 18.99 11.57 9.16
C LYS A 40 20.30 11.69 9.95
N ASN A 41 21.42 11.25 9.38
CA ASN A 41 22.73 11.39 10.01
C ASN A 41 23.14 12.86 10.16
N GLU A 42 22.88 13.69 9.15
CA GLU A 42 23.16 15.13 9.22
C GLU A 42 22.30 15.82 10.30
N MET A 43 21.02 15.44 10.43
CA MET A 43 20.18 15.91 11.53
C MET A 43 20.73 15.52 12.90
N GLN A 44 21.17 14.28 13.08
CA GLN A 44 21.78 13.80 14.33
C GLN A 44 23.08 14.54 14.66
N GLN A 45 23.91 14.84 13.65
CA GLN A 45 25.13 15.63 13.84
C GLN A 45 24.80 17.05 14.32
N LEU A 46 23.83 17.73 13.69
CA LEU A 46 23.39 19.06 14.14
C LEU A 46 22.80 19.03 15.56
N GLU A 47 22.12 17.95 15.94
CA GLU A 47 21.60 17.77 17.30
C GLU A 47 22.73 17.62 18.33
N GLN A 48 23.79 16.88 18.00
CA GLN A 48 24.99 16.79 18.83
C GLN A 48 25.74 18.12 18.92
N GLU A 49 25.85 18.88 17.83
CA GLU A 49 26.43 20.22 17.84
C GLU A 49 25.65 21.17 18.76
N MET A 50 24.31 21.15 18.71
CA MET A 50 23.47 21.93 19.62
C MET A 50 23.68 21.53 21.10
N ALA A 51 23.83 20.24 21.38
CA ALA A 51 24.08 19.74 22.74
C ALA A 51 25.47 20.13 23.28
N SER A 52 26.45 20.36 22.39
CA SER A 52 27.81 20.78 22.75
C SER A 52 27.95 22.29 23.03
N ILE A 53 26.97 23.09 22.60
CA ILE A 53 26.98 24.56 22.73
C ILE A 53 26.23 24.96 24.00
N SER A 54 26.83 25.81 24.84
CA SER A 54 26.13 26.43 25.98
C SER A 54 25.01 27.34 25.46
N MET A 55 23.76 26.93 25.68
CA MET A 55 22.57 27.67 25.26
C MET A 55 22.54 29.09 25.88
N VAL A 56 23.11 29.25 27.07
CA VAL A 56 23.07 30.50 27.86
C VAL A 56 24.19 31.45 27.44
N ASP A 57 25.42 30.96 27.26
CA ASP A 57 26.58 31.80 26.94
C ASP A 57 26.73 32.07 25.44
N GLU A 58 26.36 31.09 24.59
CA GLU A 58 26.49 31.15 23.13
C GLU A 58 25.12 31.13 22.43
N PHE A 59 24.10 31.78 23.00
CA PHE A 59 22.72 31.75 22.49
C PHE A 59 22.61 32.09 21.00
N ALA A 60 23.37 33.07 20.51
CA ALA A 60 23.38 33.45 19.10
C ALA A 60 23.85 32.31 18.17
N LYS A 61 24.85 31.54 18.62
CA LYS A 61 25.40 30.38 17.90
C LYS A 61 24.43 29.21 17.97
N TYR A 62 23.88 28.92 19.15
CA TYR A 62 22.83 27.91 19.34
C TYR A 62 21.63 28.16 18.42
N THR A 63 21.10 29.38 18.42
CA THR A 63 19.94 29.76 17.58
C THR A 63 20.22 29.58 16.09
N ARG A 64 21.47 29.83 15.66
CA ARG A 64 21.87 29.63 14.25
C ARG A 64 21.88 28.15 13.88
N VAL A 65 22.41 27.28 14.74
CA VAL A 65 22.40 25.82 14.54
C VAL A 65 20.97 25.28 14.60
N GLN A 66 20.16 25.74 15.55
CA GLN A 66 18.75 25.35 15.69
C GLN A 66 17.92 25.72 14.45
N ARG A 67 18.14 26.89 13.86
CA ARG A 67 17.47 27.28 12.60
C ARG A 67 17.88 26.37 11.44
N ARG A 68 19.16 26.02 11.33
CA ARG A 68 19.65 25.06 10.31
C ARG A 68 19.02 23.69 10.49
N HIS A 69 18.99 23.16 11.72
CA HIS A 69 18.35 21.89 12.03
C HIS A 69 16.85 21.90 11.69
N THR A 70 16.16 22.98 12.05
CA THR A 70 14.72 23.14 11.76
C THR A 70 14.43 23.22 10.27
N LEU A 71 15.25 23.95 9.50
CA LEU A 71 15.15 24.02 8.03
C LEU A 71 15.39 22.65 7.40
N LEU A 72 16.43 21.93 7.82
CA LEU A 72 16.77 20.60 7.31
C LEU A 72 15.65 19.60 7.61
N LYS A 73 15.11 19.61 8.84
CA LYS A 73 13.96 18.78 9.24
C LYS A 73 12.72 19.09 8.41
N LYS A 74 12.44 20.38 8.14
CA LYS A 74 11.31 20.78 7.31
C LYS A 74 11.48 20.30 5.86
N ASN A 75 12.65 20.49 5.26
CA ASN A 75 12.93 20.02 3.90
C ASN A 75 12.83 18.49 3.80
N TYR A 76 13.31 17.76 4.82
CA TYR A 76 13.17 16.31 4.90
C TYR A 76 11.70 15.89 5.01
N ALA A 77 10.91 16.53 5.88
CA ALA A 77 9.49 16.27 6.04
C ALA A 77 8.71 16.56 4.75
N ASP A 78 8.94 17.71 4.11
CA ASP A 78 8.26 18.09 2.87
C ASP A 78 8.62 17.13 1.73
N GLY A 79 9.90 16.74 1.61
CA GLY A 79 10.36 15.77 0.61
C GLY A 79 9.80 14.36 0.84
N THR A 80 9.76 13.89 2.09
CA THR A 80 9.18 12.58 2.44
C THR A 80 7.67 12.57 2.26
N MET A 81 6.95 13.64 2.64
CA MET A 81 5.51 13.77 2.41
C MET A 81 5.17 13.75 0.91
N ALA A 82 5.95 14.45 0.07
CA ALA A 82 5.76 14.43 -1.38
C ALA A 82 5.98 13.02 -1.97
N ARG A 83 7.03 12.31 -1.52
CA ARG A 83 7.32 10.93 -1.94
C ARG A 83 6.24 9.95 -1.48
N VAL A 84 5.84 10.01 -0.21
CA VAL A 84 4.77 9.16 0.36
C VAL A 84 3.44 9.42 -0.33
N SER A 85 3.10 10.68 -0.59
CA SER A 85 1.89 11.06 -1.33
C SER A 85 1.90 10.49 -2.74
N THR A 86 3.03 10.59 -3.46
CA THR A 86 3.17 10.04 -4.82
C THR A 86 3.09 8.51 -4.82
N ARG A 87 3.79 7.85 -3.90
CA ARG A 87 3.71 6.39 -3.70
C ARG A 87 2.28 5.94 -3.41
N ASN A 88 1.59 6.64 -2.51
CA ASN A 88 0.22 6.29 -2.14
C ASN A 88 -0.76 6.50 -3.31
N LYS A 89 -0.61 7.59 -4.07
CA LYS A 89 -1.40 7.84 -5.29
C LYS A 89 -1.24 6.70 -6.30
N ILE A 90 -0.01 6.27 -6.59
CA ILE A 90 0.28 5.18 -7.53
C ILE A 90 -0.27 3.86 -7.01
N GLN A 91 -0.05 3.55 -5.72
CA GLN A 91 -0.54 2.33 -5.10
C GLN A 91 -2.07 2.25 -5.15
N ILE A 92 -2.76 3.33 -4.80
CA ILE A 92 -4.21 3.42 -4.86
C ILE A 92 -4.68 3.23 -6.30
N PHE A 93 -4.09 3.95 -7.25
CA PHE A 93 -4.44 3.84 -8.67
C PHE A 93 -4.34 2.40 -9.19
N LEU A 94 -3.23 1.71 -8.93
CA LEU A 94 -3.03 0.32 -9.36
C LEU A 94 -4.00 -0.66 -8.69
N ILE A 95 -4.30 -0.49 -7.40
CA ILE A 95 -5.28 -1.32 -6.69
C ILE A 95 -6.67 -1.12 -7.26
N TYR A 96 -7.11 0.12 -7.48
CA TYR A 96 -8.41 0.41 -8.06
C TYR A 96 -8.53 -0.09 -9.49
N PHE A 97 -7.47 0.06 -10.29
CA PHE A 97 -7.43 -0.47 -11.65
C PHE A 97 -7.55 -2.00 -11.68
N ALA A 98 -6.79 -2.71 -10.83
CA ALA A 98 -6.88 -4.17 -10.72
C ALA A 98 -8.28 -4.63 -10.26
N LYS A 99 -8.89 -3.91 -9.30
CA LYS A 99 -10.25 -4.19 -8.85
C LYS A 99 -11.29 -3.97 -9.95
N LEU A 100 -11.17 -2.90 -10.73
CA LEU A 100 -12.07 -2.62 -11.84
C LEU A 100 -11.99 -3.72 -12.89
N PHE A 101 -10.77 -4.11 -13.28
CA PHE A 101 -10.56 -5.20 -14.24
C PHE A 101 -11.14 -6.52 -13.74
N ASN A 102 -10.97 -6.83 -12.46
CA ASN A 102 -11.59 -8.01 -11.87
C ASN A 102 -13.12 -7.96 -11.91
N GLY A 103 -13.73 -6.81 -11.59
CA GLY A 103 -15.18 -6.63 -11.67
C GLY A 103 -15.71 -6.86 -13.09
N ILE A 104 -15.01 -6.35 -14.11
CA ILE A 104 -15.33 -6.60 -15.53
C ILE A 104 -15.21 -8.08 -15.86
N ALA A 105 -14.13 -8.74 -15.44
CA ALA A 105 -13.93 -10.17 -15.69
C ALA A 105 -15.06 -11.03 -15.08
N VAL A 106 -15.49 -10.71 -13.85
CA VAL A 106 -16.64 -11.36 -13.21
C VAL A 106 -17.93 -11.09 -13.98
N ALA A 107 -18.18 -9.84 -14.41
CA ALA A 107 -19.36 -9.49 -15.20
C ALA A 107 -19.42 -10.23 -16.55
N VAL A 108 -18.29 -10.36 -17.24
CA VAL A 108 -18.17 -11.12 -18.49
C VAL A 108 -18.43 -12.61 -18.25
N LEU A 109 -17.89 -13.17 -17.15
CA LEU A 109 -18.17 -14.55 -16.74
C LEU A 109 -19.67 -14.78 -16.53
N LEU A 110 -20.33 -13.87 -15.80
CA LEU A 110 -21.77 -13.93 -15.55
C LEU A 110 -22.59 -13.82 -16.83
N TYR A 111 -22.14 -13.00 -17.79
CA TYR A 111 -22.81 -12.86 -19.08
C TYR A 111 -22.69 -14.12 -19.96
N PHE A 112 -21.48 -14.69 -20.07
CA PHE A 112 -21.23 -15.89 -20.87
C PHE A 112 -21.88 -17.15 -20.29
N TRP A 113 -21.87 -17.30 -18.97
CA TRP A 113 -22.46 -18.46 -18.29
C TRP A 113 -23.88 -18.23 -17.79
N ARG A 114 -24.62 -17.28 -18.39
CA ARG A 114 -26.03 -17.07 -18.08
C ARG A 114 -26.93 -18.26 -18.48
N ASN A 115 -26.48 -19.11 -19.42
CA ASN A 115 -27.24 -20.26 -19.91
C ASN A 115 -26.83 -21.62 -19.31
N GLU A 116 -25.68 -21.74 -18.64
CA GLU A 116 -25.31 -22.94 -17.87
C GLU A 116 -25.08 -22.55 -16.41
N PRO A 117 -25.83 -23.11 -15.45
CA PRO A 117 -25.68 -22.77 -14.04
C PRO A 117 -24.27 -23.12 -13.55
N VAL A 118 -23.45 -22.10 -13.32
CA VAL A 118 -22.07 -22.20 -12.77
C VAL A 118 -22.06 -22.83 -11.37
N ILE A 119 -23.19 -22.77 -10.67
CA ILE A 119 -23.35 -23.27 -9.30
C ILE A 119 -24.51 -24.26 -9.25
N VAL A 120 -24.31 -25.44 -9.83
CA VAL A 120 -25.16 -26.57 -9.45
C VAL A 120 -24.63 -27.08 -8.11
N LEU A 121 -25.14 -26.49 -7.02
CA LEU A 121 -24.85 -27.03 -5.70
C LEU A 121 -25.33 -28.48 -5.67
N PRO A 122 -24.48 -29.45 -5.29
CA PRO A 122 -24.94 -30.81 -5.06
C PRO A 122 -26.07 -30.75 -4.03
N LYS A 123 -27.24 -31.29 -4.39
CA LYS A 123 -28.39 -31.40 -3.49
C LYS A 123 -27.91 -32.08 -2.20
N GLY A 124 -27.86 -31.32 -1.10
CA GLY A 124 -27.35 -31.76 0.20
C GLY A 124 -26.26 -30.88 0.83
N THR A 125 -25.64 -29.95 0.09
CA THR A 125 -24.50 -29.16 0.62
C THR A 125 -24.94 -27.96 1.48
N LEU A 126 -26.19 -27.48 1.37
CA LEU A 126 -26.75 -26.35 2.14
C LEU A 126 -27.49 -26.79 3.42
N TRP A 127 -27.00 -27.84 4.08
CA TRP A 127 -27.51 -28.19 5.40
C TRP A 127 -26.87 -27.23 6.44
N PRO A 128 -27.63 -26.42 7.21
CA PRO A 128 -29.07 -26.50 7.53
C PRO A 128 -29.94 -25.35 6.96
N ILE A 129 -29.45 -24.55 6.02
CA ILE A 129 -30.15 -23.35 5.50
C ILE A 129 -31.41 -23.73 4.68
N ASN A 130 -31.46 -24.96 4.18
CA ASN A 130 -32.61 -25.50 3.43
C ASN A 130 -33.92 -25.60 4.25
N ILE A 131 -33.86 -25.46 5.57
CA ILE A 131 -35.03 -25.59 6.47
C ILE A 131 -35.90 -24.32 6.45
N ILE A 132 -35.35 -23.16 6.04
CA ILE A 132 -36.06 -21.87 6.09
C ILE A 132 -36.95 -21.64 4.85
N TYR A 133 -36.70 -22.37 3.76
CA TYR A 133 -37.44 -22.24 2.49
C TYR A 133 -38.34 -23.45 2.17
N SER A 134 -38.61 -24.32 3.16
CA SER A 134 -39.59 -25.41 3.03
C SER A 134 -40.99 -25.01 3.48
#